data_AF-A0A2V8N403-F1
#
_entry.id   AF-A0A2V8N403-F1
#
_cell.length_a   1.000
_cell.length_b   1.000
_cell.length_c   1.000
_cell.angle_alpha   90.00
_cell.angle_beta   90.00
_cell.angle_gamma   90.00
#
_symmetry.space_group_name_H-M   'P 1'
#
loop_
_entity.id
_entity.type
_entity.pdbx_description
1 polymer ?
#
loop_
_entity_poly.entity_id
_entity_poly.type
_entity_poly.pdbx_seq_one_letter_code
_entity_poly.pdbx_strand_id
1 'polypeptide(L)'
;MRSYVEAVHRFKTNKEISLKVLQKYTRVNDPEILEATYTEYLDYIESIPYVSKKGMEIILGELAEKEPKARQARPEDFLDARFLDELEREGLFKKLWGR
;
A
#
# COMPACT_ATOMS: atom_id res chain seq x y z
N MET A 1 -5.84 -10.23 -0.02
CA MET A 1 -4.48 -9.70 -0.31
C MET A 1 -4.08 -9.83 -1.79
N ARG A 2 -4.19 -11.00 -2.42
CA ARG A 2 -3.81 -11.20 -3.85
C ARG A 2 -4.28 -10.09 -4.79
N SER A 3 -5.58 -9.79 -4.82
CA SER A 3 -6.16 -8.78 -5.71
C SER A 3 -5.59 -7.38 -5.47
N TYR A 4 -5.21 -7.04 -4.24
CA TYR A 4 -4.56 -5.77 -3.93
C TYR A 4 -3.15 -5.71 -4.55
N VAL A 5 -2.36 -6.76 -4.38
CA VAL A 5 -1.01 -6.87 -4.99
C VAL A 5 -1.09 -6.77 -6.53
N GLU A 6 -2.03 -7.49 -7.14
CA GLU A 6 -2.24 -7.44 -8.60
C GLU A 6 -2.71 -6.04 -9.04
N ALA A 7 -3.56 -5.39 -8.25
CA ALA A 7 -4.00 -4.02 -8.50
C ALA A 7 -2.85 -3.01 -8.38
N VAL A 8 -1.94 -3.16 -7.41
CA VAL A 8 -0.72 -2.33 -7.30
C VAL A 8 0.16 -2.50 -8.53
N HIS A 9 0.37 -3.75 -8.97
CA HIS A 9 1.10 -4.00 -10.21
C HIS A 9 0.42 -3.33 -11.41
N ARG A 10 -0.90 -3.49 -11.55
CA ARG A 10 -1.65 -2.85 -12.64
C ARG A 10 -1.60 -1.34 -12.56
N PHE A 11 -1.68 -0.77 -11.35
CA PHE A 11 -1.59 0.65 -11.10
C PHE A 11 -0.28 1.21 -11.65
N LYS A 12 0.85 0.61 -11.24
CA LYS A 12 2.20 1.05 -11.63
C LYS A 12 2.56 0.78 -13.09
N THR A 13 1.96 -0.23 -13.72
CA THR A 13 2.31 -0.68 -15.09
C THR A 13 1.33 -0.25 -16.18
N ASN A 14 0.16 0.31 -15.81
CA ASN A 14 -0.82 0.79 -16.77
C ASN A 14 -1.43 2.12 -16.33
N LYS A 15 -0.73 3.20 -16.68
CA LYS A 15 -1.14 4.58 -16.43
C LYS A 15 -2.55 4.90 -16.93
N GLU A 16 -2.90 4.48 -18.14
CA GLU A 16 -4.20 4.83 -18.75
C GLU A 16 -5.39 4.30 -17.92
N ILE A 17 -5.33 3.03 -17.51
CA ILE A 17 -6.36 2.45 -16.66
C ILE A 17 -6.34 3.09 -15.27
N SER A 18 -5.15 3.34 -14.70
CA SER A 18 -5.02 4.02 -13.41
C SER A 18 -5.70 5.37 -13.39
N LEU A 19 -5.47 6.21 -14.40
CA LEU A 19 -6.10 7.52 -14.52
C LEU A 19 -7.63 7.41 -14.68
N LYS A 20 -8.12 6.47 -15.50
CA LYS A 20 -9.57 6.20 -15.64
C LYS A 20 -10.21 5.75 -14.33
N VAL A 21 -9.52 4.90 -13.56
CA VAL A 21 -9.98 4.43 -12.24
C VAL A 21 -9.97 5.59 -11.24
N LEU A 22 -8.90 6.38 -11.19
CA LEU A 22 -8.82 7.59 -10.36
C LEU A 22 -9.98 8.52 -10.67
N GLN A 23 -10.17 8.92 -11.93
CA GLN A 23 -11.29 9.76 -12.36
C GLN A 23 -12.64 9.20 -11.91
N LYS A 24 -12.89 7.91 -12.14
CA LYS A 24 -14.17 7.26 -11.81
C LYS A 24 -14.49 7.32 -10.31
N TYR A 25 -13.52 7.05 -9.45
CA TYR A 25 -13.77 6.90 -8.01
C TYR A 25 -13.54 8.18 -7.21
N THR A 26 -12.66 9.09 -7.66
CA THR A 26 -12.47 10.41 -7.02
C THR A 26 -13.43 11.47 -7.57
N ARG A 27 -14.03 11.22 -8.75
CA ARG A 27 -14.87 12.18 -9.50
C ARG A 27 -14.13 13.45 -9.92
N VAL A 28 -12.80 13.43 -9.88
CA VAL A 28 -11.94 14.51 -10.40
C VAL A 28 -11.84 14.35 -11.91
N ASN A 29 -12.15 15.41 -12.66
CA ASN A 29 -12.08 15.42 -14.13
C ASN A 29 -10.90 16.23 -14.67
N ASP A 30 -10.20 16.94 -13.80
CA ASP A 30 -9.03 17.71 -14.19
C ASP A 30 -7.87 16.75 -14.51
N PRO A 31 -7.38 16.72 -15.76
CA PRO A 31 -6.35 15.80 -16.16
C PRO A 31 -5.01 16.07 -15.46
N GLU A 32 -4.69 17.32 -15.13
CA GLU A 32 -3.44 17.67 -14.44
C GLU A 32 -3.45 17.18 -13.01
N ILE A 33 -4.59 17.30 -12.30
CA ILE A 33 -4.73 16.77 -10.94
C ILE A 33 -4.63 15.24 -10.95
N LEU A 34 -5.28 14.57 -11.91
CA LEU A 34 -5.22 13.11 -12.03
C LEU A 34 -3.79 12.63 -12.30
N GLU A 35 -3.07 13.32 -13.18
CA GLU A 35 -1.69 13.03 -13.53
C GLU A 35 -0.73 13.25 -12.36
N ALA A 36 -0.87 14.37 -11.66
CA ALA A 36 -0.10 14.65 -10.46
C ALA A 36 -0.33 13.59 -9.38
N THR A 37 -1.60 13.24 -9.13
CA THR A 37 -1.97 12.20 -8.17
C THR A 37 -1.39 10.85 -8.55
N TYR A 38 -1.52 10.44 -9.83
CA TYR A 38 -0.93 9.19 -10.29
C TYR A 38 0.58 9.16 -10.06
N THR A 39 1.27 10.23 -10.44
CA THR A 39 2.73 10.34 -10.36
C THR A 39 3.22 10.31 -8.92
N GLU A 40 2.59 11.05 -8.01
CA GLU A 40 2.93 11.05 -6.58
C GLU A 40 2.79 9.64 -5.97
N TYR A 41 1.71 8.95 -6.31
CA TYR A 41 1.43 7.63 -5.73
C TYR A 41 2.24 6.48 -6.35
N LEU A 42 2.96 6.72 -7.46
CA LEU A 42 3.91 5.74 -7.99
C LEU A 42 5.02 5.43 -7.00
N ASP A 43 5.51 6.43 -6.27
CA ASP A 43 6.57 6.24 -5.27
C ASP A 43 5.99 5.91 -3.90
N TYR A 44 4.82 6.46 -3.56
CA TYR A 44 4.20 6.24 -2.25
C TYR A 44 3.70 4.80 -2.03
N ILE A 45 3.15 4.16 -3.07
CA ILE A 45 2.63 2.80 -2.95
C ILE A 45 3.76 1.80 -3.16
N GLU A 46 4.05 0.98 -2.15
CA GLU A 46 5.06 -0.08 -2.26
C GLU A 46 4.65 -1.19 -3.24
N SER A 47 5.59 -1.65 -4.07
CA SER A 47 5.33 -2.74 -5.04
C SER A 47 5.06 -4.10 -4.38
N ILE A 48 5.67 -4.32 -3.22
CA ILE A 48 5.40 -5.46 -2.33
C ILE A 48 5.03 -4.86 -0.97
N PRO A 49 3.74 -4.89 -0.57
CA PRO A 49 3.22 -4.02 0.47
C PRO A 49 3.43 -4.61 1.89
N TYR A 50 4.67 -4.93 2.25
CA TYR A 50 5.02 -5.27 3.63
C TYR A 50 5.03 -4.01 4.50
N VAL A 51 4.33 -4.07 5.63
CA VAL A 51 4.28 -2.96 6.58
C VAL A 51 5.54 -2.97 7.46
N SER A 52 6.15 -1.80 7.63
CA SER A 52 7.32 -1.63 8.50
C SER A 52 6.96 -1.75 9.97
N LYS A 53 7.52 -2.75 10.66
CA LYS A 53 7.39 -2.89 12.12
C LYS A 53 7.88 -1.64 12.86
N LYS A 54 9.04 -1.11 12.48
CA LYS A 54 9.61 0.11 13.07
C LYS A 54 8.70 1.33 12.85
N GLY A 55 8.08 1.43 11.67
CA GLY A 55 7.09 2.47 11.40
C GLY A 55 5.89 2.38 12.34
N MET A 56 5.38 1.17 12.57
CA MET A 56 4.29 0.95 13.52
C MET A 56 4.68 1.29 14.96
N GLU A 57 5.92 0.97 15.40
CA GLU A 57 6.43 1.35 16.72
C GLU A 57 6.43 2.88 16.91
N ILE A 58 6.85 3.62 15.89
CA ILE A 58 6.84 5.09 15.91
C ILE A 58 5.41 5.62 16.05
N ILE A 59 4.48 5.13 15.23
CA ILE A 59 3.07 5.54 15.26
C ILE A 59 2.42 5.24 16.63
N LEU A 60 2.69 4.06 17.19
CA LEU A 60 2.19 3.70 18.53
C LEU A 60 2.77 4.61 19.63
N GLY A 61 4.04 5.01 19.49
CA GLY A 61 4.70 5.96 20.38
C GLY A 61 4.06 7.36 20.32
N GLU A 62 3.81 7.88 19.12
CA GLU A 62 3.12 9.16 18.93
C GLU A 62 1.67 9.11 19.44
N LEU A 63 0.96 8.03 19.16
CA LEU A 63 -0.42 7.84 19.61
C LEU A 63 -0.50 7.77 21.15
N ALA A 64 0.52 7.20 21.80
CA ALA A 64 0.60 7.09 23.25
C ALA A 64 0.68 8.43 24.00
N GLU A 65 0.94 9.55 23.31
CA GLU A 65 0.83 10.89 23.88
C GLU A 65 -0.63 11.28 24.16
N LYS A 66 -1.56 10.80 23.33
CA LYS A 66 -2.99 11.13 23.40
C LYS A 66 -3.83 9.98 23.95
N GLU A 67 -3.42 8.74 23.69
CA GLU A 67 -4.09 7.50 24.07
C GLU A 67 -3.16 6.61 24.89
N PRO A 68 -3.16 6.71 26.23
CA PRO A 68 -2.21 5.99 27.09
C PRO A 68 -2.19 4.46 26.88
N LYS A 69 -3.30 3.87 26.42
CA LYS A 69 -3.40 2.44 26.11
C LYS A 69 -2.47 2.01 24.98
N ALA A 70 -2.12 2.91 24.05
CA ALA A 70 -1.22 2.60 22.93
C ALA A 70 0.20 2.22 23.40
N ARG A 71 0.63 2.64 24.60
CA ARG A 71 1.92 2.25 25.19
C ARG A 71 2.09 0.75 25.40
N GLN A 72 0.97 0.04 25.57
CA GLN A 72 0.96 -1.40 25.83
C GLN A 72 0.75 -2.21 24.55
N ALA A 73 0.32 -1.56 23.47
CA ALA A 73 0.10 -2.22 22.20
C ALA A 73 1.44 -2.49 21.52
N ARG A 74 1.51 -3.60 20.80
CA ARG A 74 2.69 -4.02 20.04
C ARG A 74 2.35 -4.00 18.56
N PRO A 75 3.35 -3.79 17.67
CA PRO A 75 3.10 -3.88 16.22
C PRO A 75 2.39 -5.17 15.80
N GLU A 76 2.76 -6.30 16.40
CA GLU A 76 2.19 -7.62 16.11
C GLU A 76 0.70 -7.74 16.45
N ASP A 77 0.16 -6.84 17.26
CA ASP A 77 -1.28 -6.81 17.55
C ASP A 77 -2.08 -6.26 16.35
N PHE A 78 -1.41 -5.64 15.37
CA PHE A 78 -2.02 -5.04 14.17
C PHE A 78 -1.47 -5.58 12.85
N LEU A 79 -0.27 -6.14 12.85
CA LEU A 79 0.40 -6.62 11.65
C LEU A 79 0.19 -8.13 11.45
N ASP A 80 -0.41 -8.49 10.31
CA ASP A 80 -0.53 -9.88 9.87
C ASP A 80 0.08 -10.05 8.47
N ALA A 81 1.33 -10.51 8.43
CA ALA A 81 2.09 -10.71 7.20
C ALA A 81 1.77 -12.04 6.48
N ARG A 82 1.02 -12.95 7.11
CA ARG A 82 0.85 -14.33 6.60
C ARG A 82 0.27 -14.38 5.19
N PHE A 83 -0.62 -13.44 4.87
CA PHE A 83 -1.22 -13.33 3.53
C PHE A 83 -0.25 -12.85 2.46
N LEU A 84 0.79 -12.09 2.81
CA LEU A 84 1.84 -11.70 1.88
C LEU A 84 2.86 -12.82 1.73
N ASP A 85 3.23 -13.47 2.84
CA ASP A 85 4.16 -14.60 2.86
C ASP A 85 3.64 -15.78 2.02
N GLU A 86 2.33 -16.03 2.07
CA GLU A 86 1.69 -17.04 1.21
C GLU A 86 1.84 -16.71 -0.27
N LEU A 87 1.63 -15.45 -0.66
CA LEU A 87 1.76 -15.00 -2.06
C LEU A 87 3.22 -15.00 -2.54
N GLU A 88 4.16 -14.69 -1.64
CA GLU A 88 5.59 -14.82 -1.92
C GLU A 88 5.97 -16.28 -2.19
N ARG A 89 5.52 -17.20 -1.32
CA ARG A 89 5.78 -18.64 -1.45
C ARG A 89 5.19 -19.22 -2.75
N GLU A 90 4.05 -18.71 -3.19
CA GLU A 90 3.45 -19.06 -4.49
C GLU A 90 4.20 -18.48 -5.70
N GLY A 91 5.17 -17.58 -5.47
CA GLY A 91 5.95 -16.93 -6.52
C GLY A 91 5.21 -15.79 -7.22
N LEU A 92 4.15 -15.23 -6.63
CA LEU A 92 3.37 -14.14 -7.26
C LEU A 92 4.24 -12.90 -7.49
N PHE A 93 5.05 -12.49 -6.51
CA PHE A 93 5.90 -11.30 -6.64
C PHE A 93 6.94 -11.46 -7.75
N LYS A 94 7.53 -12.65 -7.88
CA LYS A 94 8.43 -12.98 -8.99
C LYS A 94 7.73 -12.94 -10.34
N LYS A 95 6.51 -13.46 -10.42
CA LYS A 95 5.70 -13.41 -11.64
C LYS A 95 5.38 -11.98 -12.08
N LEU A 96 5.07 -11.09 -11.13
CA LEU A 96 4.67 -9.71 -11.43
C LEU A 96 5.86 -8.79 -11.68
N TRP A 97 6.94 -8.94 -10.90
CA TRP A 97 8.04 -7.96 -10.88
C TRP A 97 9.36 -8.50 -11.45
N GLY A 98 9.45 -9.79 -11.79
CA GLY A 98 10.65 -10.41 -12.35
C GLY A 98 11.82 -10.53 -11.36
N ARG A 99 11.56 -10.43 -10.05
CA ARG A 99 12.55 -10.51 -8.97
C ARG A 99 12.33 -11.77 -8.16
#